data_AF-A0A484HIA9-F1
#
_entry.id   AF-A0A484HIA9-F1
#
_cell.length_a   1.000
_cell.length_b   1.000
_cell.length_c   1.000
_cell.angle_alpha   90.00
_cell.angle_beta   90.00
_cell.angle_gamma   90.00
#
_symmetry.space_group_name_H-M   'P 1'
#
loop_
_entity.id
_entity.type
_entity.pdbx_description
1 polymer ?
#
loop_
_entity_poly.entity_id
_entity_poly.type
_entity_poly.pdbx_seq_one_letter_code
_entity_poly.pdbx_strand_id
1 'polypeptide(L)'
;MFGEILCRPSFGKSFVEAGDHFNPSEKKVMDLKKQDKIRHTIHTDGSVVLSRKNRSGEDPVPAEFLTFLAHDIKRNPQNVKAVDPGLPDRIRNLTAGVAVDMESPLPTVSG
;
A
#
# COMPACT_ATOMS: atom_id res chain seq x y z
N MET A 1 5.53 8.71 33.09
CA MET A 1 4.31 7.94 32.79
C MET A 1 4.45 7.42 31.38
N PHE A 2 4.90 6.17 31.24
CA PHE A 2 5.00 5.51 29.94
C PHE A 2 3.58 5.18 29.49
N GLY A 3 3.16 5.74 28.36
CA GLY A 3 1.89 5.38 27.75
C GLY A 3 1.97 3.94 27.28
N GLU A 4 1.26 3.05 27.95
CA GLU A 4 1.04 1.69 27.48
C GLU A 4 0.29 1.76 26.15
N ILE A 5 1.01 1.53 25.05
CA ILE A 5 0.36 1.21 23.78
C ILE A 5 -0.23 -0.19 23.97
N LEU A 6 -1.48 -0.24 24.43
CA LEU A 6 -2.30 -1.45 24.52
C LEU A 6 -2.58 -1.95 23.10
N CYS A 7 -1.57 -2.55 22.47
CA CYS A 7 -1.73 -3.34 21.27
C CYS A 7 -2.47 -4.62 21.68
N ARG A 8 -3.79 -4.65 21.48
CA ARG A 8 -4.59 -5.87 21.63
C ARG A 8 -3.95 -6.98 20.77
N PRO A 9 -3.57 -8.14 21.34
CA PRO A 9 -2.86 -9.17 20.61
C PRO A 9 -3.82 -9.83 19.62
N SER A 10 -3.73 -9.43 18.36
CA SER A 10 -4.09 -10.31 17.25
C SER A 10 -2.79 -10.97 16.78
N PHE A 11 -2.59 -12.22 17.17
CA PHE A 11 -1.44 -13.03 16.78
C PHE A 11 -1.23 -12.96 15.25
N GLY A 12 0.01 -12.66 14.82
CA GLY A 12 0.42 -12.70 13.41
C GLY A 12 0.10 -11.48 12.54
N LYS A 13 -0.38 -10.36 13.10
CA LYS A 13 -0.66 -9.15 12.30
C LYS A 13 0.52 -8.18 12.30
N SER A 14 1.04 -7.84 11.12
CA SER A 14 1.94 -6.70 10.95
C SER A 14 1.13 -5.43 10.73
N PHE A 15 1.34 -4.40 11.55
CA PHE A 15 0.68 -3.11 11.41
C PHE A 15 1.68 -2.05 10.95
N VAL A 16 1.20 -1.06 10.20
CA VAL A 16 1.99 0.08 9.76
C VAL A 16 1.38 1.34 10.37
N GLU A 17 2.12 1.98 11.26
CA GLU A 17 1.71 3.23 11.89
C GLU A 17 2.58 4.40 11.39
N ALA A 18 1.98 5.58 11.28
CA ALA A 18 2.70 6.79 10.94
C ALA A 18 3.59 7.20 12.13
N GLY A 19 4.86 7.51 11.85
CA GLY A 19 5.82 7.94 12.88
C GLY A 19 5.42 9.21 13.63
N ASP A 20 4.40 9.93 13.17
CA ASP A 20 3.96 11.20 13.77
C ASP A 20 3.40 11.05 15.19
N HIS A 21 2.93 9.85 15.55
CA HIS A 21 2.39 9.53 16.88
C HIS A 21 3.47 9.33 17.96
N PHE A 22 4.75 9.21 17.57
CA PHE A 22 5.86 9.04 18.52
C PHE A 22 6.31 10.37 19.12
N ASN A 23 6.78 10.32 20.38
CA ASN A 23 7.36 11.47 21.06
C ASN A 23 8.71 11.88 20.42
N PRO A 24 9.18 13.13 20.62
CA PRO A 24 10.44 13.61 20.05
C PRO A 24 11.67 12.78 20.47
N SER A 25 11.69 12.25 21.70
CA SER A 25 12.78 11.40 22.21
C SER A 25 12.81 10.04 21.53
N GLU A 26 11.64 9.41 21.35
CA GLU A 26 11.47 8.13 20.64
C GLU A 26 11.91 8.26 19.18
N LYS A 27 11.47 9.33 18.50
CA LYS A 27 11.89 9.66 17.13
C LYS A 27 13.40 9.79 16.99
N LYS A 28 14.06 10.42 17.97
CA LYS A 28 15.52 10.61 17.97
C LYS A 28 16.28 9.30 18.17
N VAL A 29 15.82 8.42 19.05
CA VAL A 29 16.45 7.11 19.29
C VAL A 29 16.32 6.20 18.07
N MET A 30 15.22 6.33 17.33
CA MET A 30 14.92 5.53 16.14
C MET A 30 15.32 6.22 14.81
N ASP A 31 15.92 7.41 14.89
CA ASP A 31 16.29 8.29 13.76
C ASP A 31 15.17 8.49 12.72
N LEU A 32 13.95 8.73 13.20
CA LEU A 32 12.75 8.87 12.37
C LEU A 32 12.54 10.33 11.93
N LYS A 33 12.23 10.52 10.65
CA LYS A 33 11.78 11.81 10.09
C LYS A 33 10.25 11.95 10.18
N LYS A 34 9.74 13.18 10.04
CA LYS A 34 8.30 13.56 10.14
C LYS A 34 7.33 12.82 9.19
N GLN A 35 7.79 11.91 8.33
CA GLN A 35 6.92 11.12 7.45
C GLN A 35 7.32 9.64 7.41
N ASP A 36 8.26 9.24 8.28
CA ASP A 36 8.72 7.86 8.29
C ASP A 36 7.62 6.98 8.91
N LYS A 37 7.29 5.91 8.18
CA LYS A 37 6.35 4.89 8.67
C LYS A 37 7.15 3.73 9.24
N ILE A 38 6.66 3.16 10.33
CA ILE A 38 7.29 2.01 10.99
C ILE A 38 6.39 0.80 10.81
N ARG A 39 6.98 -0.35 10.54
CA ARG A 39 6.30 -1.64 10.58
C ARG A 39 6.51 -2.25 11.96
N HIS A 40 5.42 -2.60 12.61
CA HIS A 40 5.43 -3.33 13.88
C HIS A 40 5.10 -4.78 13.56
N THR A 41 6.00 -5.70 13.89
CA THR A 41 5.80 -7.14 13.71
C THR A 41 5.83 -7.82 15.05
N ILE A 42 4.73 -8.50 15.40
CA ILE A 42 4.64 -9.31 16.62
C ILE A 42 4.87 -10.75 16.20
N HIS A 43 5.96 -11.34 16.68
CA HIS A 43 6.30 -12.73 16.43
C HIS A 43 5.51 -13.65 17.38
N THR A 44 5.38 -14.91 17.00
CA THR A 44 4.64 -15.94 17.75
C THR A 44 5.24 -16.21 19.13
N ASP A 45 6.52 -15.89 19.33
CA ASP A 45 7.23 -15.97 20.61
C ASP A 45 7.01 -14.75 21.52
N GLY A 46 6.19 -13.79 21.09
CA GLY A 46 5.90 -12.56 21.84
C GLY A 46 6.92 -11.44 21.63
N SER A 47 7.95 -11.65 20.81
CA SER A 47 8.91 -10.60 20.48
C SER A 47 8.28 -9.57 19.52
N VAL A 48 8.58 -8.29 19.74
CA VAL A 48 8.11 -7.18 18.90
C VAL A 48 9.28 -6.57 18.17
N VAL A 49 9.26 -6.66 16.84
CA VAL A 49 10.27 -6.06 15.98
C VAL A 49 9.71 -4.79 15.35
N LEU A 50 10.37 -3.67 15.64
CA LEU A 50 10.12 -2.39 15.00
C LEU A 50 11.10 -2.23 13.84
N SER A 51 10.60 -2.21 12.62
CA SER A 51 11.41 -2.00 11.43
C SER A 51 10.98 -0.72 10.72
N ARG A 52 11.93 0.12 10.31
CA ARG A 52 11.63 1.23 9.40
C ARG A 52 11.00 0.63 8.15
N LYS A 53 9.81 1.11 7.75
CA LYS A 53 9.26 0.77 6.45
C LYS A 53 10.12 1.50 5.43
N ASN A 54 11.17 0.83 4.95
CA ASN A 54 11.89 1.32 3.79
C ASN A 54 10.89 1.49 2.64
N ARG A 55 11.01 2.58 1.90
CA ARG A 55 10.43 2.68 0.56
C ARG A 55 11.02 1.63 -0.41
N SER A 56 11.98 0.82 0.05
CA SER A 56 12.51 -0.38 -0.62
C SER A 56 11.47 -1.49 -0.61
N GLY A 57 10.54 -1.29 -1.52
CA GLY A 57 9.50 -2.19 -1.99
C GLY A 57 8.71 -1.44 -3.05
N GLU A 58 9.38 -0.53 -3.78
CA GLU A 58 8.84 -0.01 -5.02
C GLU A 58 8.76 -1.23 -5.93
N ASP A 59 7.53 -1.67 -6.18
CA ASP A 59 7.26 -2.76 -7.09
C ASP A 59 7.95 -2.39 -8.43
N PRO A 60 8.91 -3.18 -8.92
CA PRO A 60 9.59 -2.87 -10.16
C PRO A 60 8.63 -2.94 -11.35
N VAL A 61 7.51 -3.66 -11.22
CA VAL A 61 6.53 -3.86 -12.30
C VAL A 61 5.92 -2.53 -12.77
N PRO A 62 5.42 -1.63 -11.88
CA PRO A 62 5.01 -0.28 -12.26
C PRO A 62 6.06 0.50 -13.04
N ALA A 63 7.33 0.44 -12.65
CA ALA A 63 8.39 1.22 -13.30
C ALA A 63 8.65 0.72 -14.74
N GLU A 64 8.73 -0.60 -14.92
CA GLU A 64 8.90 -1.22 -16.24
C GLU A 64 7.67 -1.01 -17.12
N PHE A 65 6.46 -1.16 -16.56
CA PHE A 65 5.20 -0.91 -17.26
C PHE A 65 5.09 0.54 -17.75
N LEU A 66 5.40 1.52 -16.90
CA LEU A 66 5.38 2.93 -17.29
C LEU A 66 6.43 3.25 -18.36
N THR A 67 7.60 2.59 -18.32
CA THR A 67 8.62 2.72 -19.36
C THR A 67 8.13 2.18 -20.70
N PHE A 68 7.49 1.00 -20.70
CA PHE A 68 6.84 0.42 -21.88
C PHE A 68 5.78 1.37 -22.44
N LEU A 69 4.88 1.86 -21.60
CA LEU A 69 3.80 2.76 -22.00
C LEU A 69 4.34 4.08 -22.58
N ALA A 70 5.36 4.66 -21.96
CA ALA A 70 6.01 5.88 -22.44
C ALA A 70 6.62 5.68 -23.84
N HIS A 71 7.21 4.51 -24.09
CA HIS A 71 7.76 4.18 -25.40
C HIS A 71 6.66 3.97 -26.45
N ASP A 72 5.56 3.31 -26.10
CA ASP A 72 4.43 3.12 -27.01
C ASP A 72 3.76 4.45 -27.38
N ILE A 73 3.52 5.33 -26.39
CA ILE A 73 2.96 6.67 -26.61
C ILE A 73 3.85 7.50 -27.55
N LYS A 74 5.17 7.43 -27.37
CA LYS A 74 6.13 8.14 -28.26
C LYS A 74 6.07 7.63 -29.69
N ARG A 75 5.88 6.32 -29.88
CA ARG A 75 5.78 5.71 -31.22
C ARG A 75 4.44 5.95 -31.88
N ASN A 76 3.37 6.00 -31.10
CA ASN A 76 2.00 6.03 -31.57
C ASN A 76 1.18 7.16 -30.90
N PRO A 77 1.57 8.44 -31.05
CA PRO A 77 0.85 9.55 -30.41
C PRO A 77 -0.63 9.64 -30.84
N GLN A 78 -0.97 9.16 -32.04
CA GLN A 78 -2.34 9.08 -32.55
C GLN A 78 -3.26 8.15 -31.73
N ASN A 79 -2.69 7.25 -30.93
CA ASN A 79 -3.46 6.35 -30.08
C ASN A 79 -3.87 6.98 -28.74
N VAL A 80 -3.28 8.12 -28.37
CA VAL A 80 -3.65 8.86 -27.17
C VAL A 80 -4.92 9.66 -27.45
N LYS A 81 -6.05 9.15 -26.96
CA LYS A 81 -7.36 9.77 -27.14
C LYS A 81 -7.91 10.23 -25.79
N ALA A 82 -8.64 11.33 -25.81
CA ALA A 82 -9.37 11.78 -24.63
C ALA A 82 -10.42 10.72 -24.25
N VAL A 83 -10.57 10.50 -22.95
CA VAL A 83 -11.62 9.63 -22.44
C VAL A 83 -12.97 10.33 -22.61
N ASP A 84 -13.98 9.61 -23.11
CA ASP A 84 -15.34 10.12 -23.24
C ASP A 84 -15.89 10.50 -21.86
N PRO A 85 -16.38 11.75 -21.65
CA PRO A 85 -16.89 12.18 -20.35
C PRO A 85 -18.11 11.40 -19.87
N GLY A 86 -18.87 10.73 -20.76
CA GLY A 86 -19.98 9.83 -20.41
C GLY A 86 -19.56 8.39 -20.12
N LEU A 87 -18.30 8.02 -20.39
CA LEU A 87 -17.77 6.68 -20.09
C LEU A 87 -17.89 6.30 -18.60
N PRO A 88 -17.58 7.18 -17.63
CA PRO A 88 -17.70 6.84 -16.21
C PRO A 88 -19.13 6.46 -15.81
N ASP A 89 -20.13 7.20 -16.30
CA ASP A 89 -21.53 6.91 -15.98
C ASP A 89 -22.00 5.62 -16.65
N ARG A 90 -21.54 5.36 -17.88
CA ARG A 90 -21.80 4.09 -18.56
C ARG A 90 -21.16 2.91 -17.83
N ILE A 91 -19.92 3.04 -17.37
CA ILE A 91 -19.25 2.00 -16.57
C ILE A 91 -20.01 1.75 -15.27
N ARG A 92 -20.38 2.81 -14.54
CA ARG A 92 -21.16 2.69 -13.29
C ARG A 92 -22.51 2.02 -13.49
N ASN A 93 -23.22 2.38 -14.55
CA ASN A 93 -24.50 1.74 -14.88
C ASN A 93 -24.31 0.26 -15.24
N LEU A 94 -23.24 -0.08 -15.96
CA LEU A 94 -22.95 -1.46 -16.36
C LEU A 94 -22.54 -2.34 -15.17
N THR A 95 -21.81 -1.79 -14.20
CA THR A 95 -21.35 -2.51 -13.00
C THR A 95 -22.31 -2.36 -11.82
N ALA A 96 -23.43 -1.66 -11.99
CA ALA A 96 -24.42 -1.46 -10.94
C ALA A 96 -24.93 -2.82 -10.42
N GLY A 97 -24.83 -3.02 -9.10
CA GLY A 97 -25.26 -4.26 -8.45
C GLY A 97 -24.22 -5.38 -8.46
N VAL A 98 -23.04 -5.20 -9.07
CA VAL A 98 -21.94 -6.16 -8.97
C VAL A 98 -21.14 -5.88 -7.69
N ALA A 99 -21.29 -6.74 -6.68
CA ALA A 99 -20.46 -6.70 -5.48
C ALA A 99 -19.09 -7.31 -5.78
N VAL A 100 -18.03 -6.49 -5.73
CA VAL A 100 -16.64 -6.94 -5.87
C VAL A 100 -15.94 -6.72 -4.53
N ASP A 101 -15.43 -7.80 -3.96
CA ASP A 101 -14.56 -7.74 -2.79
C ASP A 101 -13.09 -7.72 -3.25
N MET A 102 -12.41 -6.59 -3.05
CA MET A 102 -10.99 -6.42 -3.40
C MET A 102 -10.03 -7.02 -2.36
N GLU A 103 -10.55 -7.40 -1.19
CA GLU A 103 -9.77 -8.03 -0.12
C GLU A 103 -9.90 -9.55 -0.13
N SER A 104 -10.79 -10.09 -0.96
CA SER A 104 -10.91 -11.53 -1.16
C SER A 104 -9.70 -12.07 -1.92
N PRO A 105 -9.09 -13.18 -1.47
CA PRO A 105 -8.04 -13.85 -2.22
C PRO A 105 -8.52 -14.20 -3.63
N LEU A 106 -7.67 -13.97 -4.64
CA LEU A 106 -7.98 -14.44 -5.99
C LEU A 106 -8.18 -15.97 -5.96
N PRO A 107 -9.22 -16.50 -6.62
CA PRO A 107 -9.42 -17.94 -6.70
C PRO A 107 -8.18 -18.57 -7.34
N THR A 108 -7.62 -19.58 -6.68
CA THR A 108 -6.44 -20.27 -7.17
C THR A 108 -6.85 -21.08 -8.40
N VAL A 109 -6.35 -20.71 -9.57
CA VAL A 109 -6.49 -21.52 -10.79
C VAL A 109 -5.78 -22.87 -10.53
N SER A 110 -6.57 -23.88 -10.18
CA SER A 110 -6.10 -25.26 -10.09
C SER A 110 -6.13 -25.84 -11.50
N GLY A 111 -4.94 -25.96 -12.10
CA GLY A 111 -4.73 -26.69 -13.35
C GLY A 111 -4.32 -28.13 -13.07
#